data_AF-A0A4P9XCA6-F1
#
_entry.id   AF-A0A4P9XCA6-F1
#
_cell.length_a   1.000
_cell.length_b   1.000
_cell.length_c   1.000
_cell.angle_alpha   90.00
_cell.angle_beta   90.00
_cell.angle_gamma   90.00
#
_symmetry.space_group_name_H-M   'P 1'
#
loop_
_entity.id
_entity.type
_entity.pdbx_description
1 polymer ?
#
loop_
_entity_poly.entity_id
_entity_poly.type
_entity_poly.pdbx_seq_one_letter_code
_entity_poly.pdbx_strand_id
1 'polypeptide(L)'
;MARPKTTKRVRKPAETVAVVSALADATLPFKNRSFRSIKKSKSFKQITRDEELRVQATLHDEADAKRAASDGGDGVAAGEGEAAAASASRTPSEIPMTYTSYSAAPSVLPRGKYCDVTGLPTRYYDRVTRLRYYNADIYKIIKRLPEHVVHAYLALRNAEYSV
;
A
#
# COMPACT_ATOMS: atom_id res chain seq x y z
N MET A 1 -46.01 -55.46 14.71
CA MET A 1 -45.14 -54.27 14.54
C MET A 1 -43.69 -54.73 14.44
N ALA A 2 -42.99 -54.45 13.33
CA ALA A 2 -41.53 -54.57 13.27
C ALA A 2 -40.99 -53.57 12.24
N ARG A 3 -40.28 -52.52 12.70
CA ARG A 3 -39.55 -51.60 11.82
C ARG A 3 -38.19 -52.22 11.45
N PRO A 4 -37.75 -52.17 10.19
CA PRO A 4 -36.43 -52.66 9.82
C PRO A 4 -35.34 -51.80 10.48
N LYS A 5 -34.35 -52.45 11.09
CA LYS A 5 -33.21 -51.80 11.73
C LYS A 5 -32.40 -51.06 10.67
N THR A 6 -32.26 -49.75 10.82
CA THR A 6 -31.40 -48.92 9.97
C THR A 6 -29.95 -49.37 10.12
N THR A 7 -29.34 -49.90 9.05
CA THR A 7 -27.90 -50.13 8.99
C THR A 7 -27.18 -48.79 9.06
N LYS A 8 -26.41 -48.55 10.13
CA LYS A 8 -25.56 -47.35 10.22
C LYS A 8 -24.61 -47.35 9.02
N ARG A 9 -24.73 -46.34 8.14
CA ARG A 9 -23.68 -46.04 7.16
C ARG A 9 -22.38 -45.83 7.93
N VAL A 10 -21.42 -46.74 7.75
CA VAL A 10 -20.05 -46.56 8.23
C VAL A 10 -19.50 -45.34 7.50
N ARG A 11 -19.43 -44.21 8.20
CA ARG A 11 -18.72 -43.03 7.70
C ARG A 11 -17.26 -43.47 7.54
N LYS A 12 -16.74 -43.47 6.31
CA LYS A 12 -15.32 -43.75 6.07
C LYS A 12 -14.48 -42.85 7.00
N PRO A 13 -13.42 -43.37 7.63
CA PRO A 13 -12.60 -42.57 8.54
C PRO A 13 -11.99 -41.38 7.78
N ALA A 14 -11.84 -40.26 8.48
CA ALA A 14 -11.27 -39.00 7.98
C ALA A 14 -9.87 -39.17 7.35
N GLU A 15 -9.20 -40.28 7.66
CA GLU A 15 -7.91 -40.70 7.10
C GLU A 15 -7.92 -40.79 5.57
N THR A 16 -9.02 -41.24 4.95
CA THR A 16 -9.11 -41.34 3.48
C THR A 16 -9.20 -39.99 2.78
N VAL A 17 -9.72 -38.96 3.45
CA VAL A 17 -9.77 -37.58 2.92
C VAL A 17 -8.40 -36.91 3.08
N ALA A 18 -7.68 -37.23 4.16
CA ALA A 18 -6.34 -36.72 4.41
C ALA A 18 -5.31 -37.20 3.37
N VAL A 19 -5.37 -38.47 2.94
CA VAL A 19 -4.44 -39.04 1.94
C VAL A 19 -4.57 -38.36 0.57
N VAL A 20 -5.78 -37.94 0.17
CA VAL A 20 -5.99 -37.19 -1.09
C VAL A 20 -5.51 -35.74 -0.98
N SER A 21 -5.45 -35.18 0.22
CA SER A 21 -4.96 -33.82 0.49
C SER A 21 -3.45 -33.71 0.67
N ALA A 22 -2.72 -34.84 0.65
CA ALA A 22 -1.29 -34.89 0.91
C ALA A 22 -0.46 -34.48 -0.32
N LEU A 23 -0.47 -33.18 -0.65
CA LEU A 23 0.49 -32.58 -1.59
C LEU A 23 1.95 -32.73 -1.11
N ALA A 24 2.15 -33.03 0.17
CA ALA A 24 3.46 -33.24 0.79
C ALA A 24 4.12 -34.58 0.41
N ASP A 25 3.32 -35.61 0.10
CA ASP A 25 3.81 -36.97 -0.17
C ASP A 25 3.98 -37.26 -1.66
N ALA A 26 3.54 -36.34 -2.52
CA ALA A 26 3.68 -36.43 -3.96
C ALA A 26 5.13 -36.08 -4.38
N THR A 27 5.74 -36.96 -5.19
CA THR A 27 7.03 -36.69 -5.85
C THR A 27 6.84 -35.62 -6.92
N LEU A 28 6.94 -34.34 -6.55
CA LEU A 28 6.77 -33.20 -7.46
C LEU A 28 7.80 -33.25 -8.62
N PRO A 29 7.46 -33.76 -9.82
CA PRO A 29 8.46 -34.18 -10.81
C PRO A 29 9.04 -33.00 -11.61
N PHE A 30 8.33 -31.86 -11.61
CA PHE A 30 8.74 -30.61 -12.27
C PHE A 30 9.11 -29.51 -11.26
N LYS A 31 9.18 -29.82 -9.95
CA LYS A 31 9.62 -28.83 -8.95
C LYS A 31 11.13 -28.79 -8.92
N ASN A 32 11.71 -27.65 -9.29
CA ASN A 32 13.14 -27.44 -9.16
C ASN A 32 13.57 -27.61 -7.69
N ARG A 33 14.38 -28.64 -7.42
CA ARG A 33 14.86 -29.00 -6.08
C ARG A 33 15.94 -28.04 -5.55
N SER A 34 16.64 -27.33 -6.43
CA SER A 34 17.60 -26.29 -6.02
C SER A 34 16.94 -24.96 -5.68
N PHE A 35 15.67 -24.78 -6.02
CA PHE A 35 14.96 -23.53 -5.76
C PHE A 35 14.74 -23.33 -4.26
N ARG A 36 15.35 -22.28 -3.71
CA ARG A 36 15.04 -21.77 -2.36
C ARG A 36 14.09 -20.59 -2.46
N SER A 37 13.01 -20.62 -1.68
CA SER A 37 12.08 -19.51 -1.63
C SER A 37 12.73 -18.30 -0.95
N ILE A 38 12.75 -17.17 -1.65
CA ILE A 38 13.07 -15.86 -1.07
C ILE A 38 11.89 -15.40 -0.21
N LYS A 39 12.10 -14.53 0.78
CA LYS A 39 11.02 -13.89 1.55
C LYS A 39 10.11 -13.11 0.60
N LYS A 40 8.84 -13.54 0.46
CA LYS A 40 7.85 -12.94 -0.45
C LYS A 40 6.91 -11.94 0.24
N SER A 41 6.86 -11.93 1.57
CA SER A 41 5.95 -11.10 2.36
C SER A 41 6.53 -9.71 2.64
N LYS A 42 6.91 -8.98 1.60
CA LYS A 42 7.33 -7.57 1.73
C LYS A 42 6.10 -6.66 1.76
N SER A 43 6.14 -5.62 2.58
CA SER A 43 5.10 -4.58 2.53
C SER A 43 5.25 -3.75 1.26
N PHE A 44 4.18 -3.13 0.78
CA PHE A 44 4.24 -2.24 -0.39
C PHE A 44 5.33 -1.16 -0.22
N LYS A 45 5.43 -0.57 0.97
CA LYS A 45 6.46 0.41 1.31
C LYS A 45 7.88 -0.14 1.18
N GLN A 46 8.11 -1.38 1.57
CA GLN A 46 9.41 -2.05 1.40
C GLN A 46 9.71 -2.30 -0.07
N ILE A 47 8.70 -2.72 -0.86
CA ILE A 47 8.86 -2.94 -2.31
C ILE A 47 9.22 -1.65 -3.01
N THR A 48 8.50 -0.55 -2.76
CA THR A 48 8.80 0.75 -3.37
C THR A 48 10.19 1.24 -2.98
N ARG A 49 10.58 1.10 -1.71
CA ARG A 49 11.92 1.48 -1.23
C ARG A 49 13.04 0.68 -1.90
N ASP A 50 12.85 -0.63 -2.04
CA ASP A 50 13.85 -1.49 -2.70
C ASP A 50 14.00 -1.11 -4.19
N GLU A 51 12.90 -0.78 -4.88
CA GLU A 51 12.94 -0.30 -6.27
C GLU A 51 13.61 1.08 -6.39
N GLU A 52 13.35 2.01 -5.47
CA GLU A 52 14.04 3.32 -5.43
C GLU A 52 15.55 3.16 -5.28
N LEU A 53 16.01 2.29 -4.38
CA LEU A 53 17.44 2.00 -4.19
C LEU A 53 18.06 1.35 -5.43
N ARG A 54 17.32 0.44 -6.08
CA ARG A 54 17.76 -0.22 -7.31
C ARG A 54 17.94 0.79 -8.45
N VAL A 55 16.99 1.71 -8.61
CA VAL A 55 17.08 2.79 -9.61
C VAL A 55 18.23 3.75 -9.28
N GLN A 56 18.46 4.08 -8.01
CA GLN A 56 19.60 4.91 -7.63
C GLN A 56 20.94 4.25 -7.96
N ALA A 57 21.07 2.95 -7.74
CA ALA A 57 22.27 2.19 -8.09
C ALA A 57 22.54 2.21 -9.60
N THR A 58 21.52 1.92 -10.43
CA THR A 58 21.68 1.95 -11.90
C THR A 58 22.11 3.34 -12.39
N LEU A 59 21.57 4.39 -11.79
CA LEU A 59 21.94 5.76 -12.13
C LEU A 59 23.36 6.14 -11.68
N HIS A 60 23.84 5.57 -10.56
CA HIS A 60 25.22 5.74 -10.11
C HIS A 60 26.19 5.05 -11.08
N ASP A 61 25.88 3.81 -11.47
CA ASP A 61 26.66 3.05 -12.46
C ASP A 61 26.72 3.78 -13.81
N GLU A 62 25.59 4.36 -14.26
CA GLU A 62 25.54 5.18 -15.48
C GLU A 62 26.34 6.49 -15.36
N ALA A 63 26.36 7.11 -14.18
CA ALA A 63 27.15 8.33 -13.94
C ALA A 63 28.65 8.02 -13.92
N ASP A 64 29.06 6.93 -13.29
CA ASP A 64 30.45 6.49 -13.27
C ASP A 64 30.93 6.06 -14.66
N ALA A 65 30.08 5.39 -15.45
CA ALA A 65 30.37 5.08 -16.85
C ALA A 65 30.55 6.35 -17.71
N LYS A 66 29.75 7.41 -17.46
CA LYS A 66 29.91 8.71 -18.13
C LYS A 66 31.18 9.45 -17.71
N ARG A 67 31.55 9.41 -16.42
CA ARG A 67 32.80 9.99 -15.91
C ARG A 67 34.03 9.30 -16.51
N ALA A 68 34.03 7.97 -16.51
CA ALA A 68 35.10 7.19 -17.15
C ALA A 68 35.22 7.46 -18.66
N ALA A 69 34.13 7.81 -19.34
CA ALA A 69 34.15 8.22 -20.74
C ALA A 69 34.66 9.65 -20.96
N SER A 70 34.49 10.56 -19.98
CA SER A 70 35.03 11.94 -20.06
C SER A 70 36.52 12.05 -19.70
N ASP A 71 37.07 11.09 -18.94
CA ASP A 71 38.48 11.07 -18.53
C ASP A 71 39.46 10.69 -19.68
N GLY A 72 38.96 10.53 -20.92
CA GLY A 72 39.73 10.20 -22.12
C GLY A 72 39.99 11.37 -23.09
N GLY A 73 39.75 12.63 -22.70
CA GLY A 73 39.93 13.80 -23.56
C GLY A 73 40.84 14.87 -22.94
N ASP A 74 42.07 15.00 -23.43
CA ASP A 74 42.95 16.14 -23.16
C ASP A 74 42.39 17.44 -23.80
N GLY A 75 42.10 18.47 -23.00
CA GLY A 75 41.71 19.81 -23.48
C GLY A 75 41.38 20.82 -22.38
N VAL A 76 41.96 22.03 -22.47
CA VAL A 76 42.20 23.01 -21.40
C VAL A 76 41.03 23.99 -21.12
N ALA A 77 40.80 24.23 -19.82
CA ALA A 77 40.26 25.41 -19.08
C ALA A 77 38.94 26.09 -19.49
N ALA A 78 37.98 26.16 -18.53
CA ALA A 78 37.76 27.32 -17.65
C ALA A 78 36.32 27.36 -17.10
N GLY A 79 36.17 27.71 -15.82
CA GLY A 79 35.01 28.49 -15.34
C GLY A 79 33.98 27.79 -14.45
N GLU A 80 33.95 28.26 -13.20
CA GLU A 80 32.77 28.51 -12.34
C GLU A 80 32.07 27.34 -11.61
N GLY A 81 32.15 27.40 -10.27
CA GLY A 81 30.96 27.42 -9.41
C GLY A 81 30.29 26.11 -9.00
N GLU A 82 30.18 25.94 -7.68
CA GLU A 82 29.08 25.25 -6.98
C GLU A 82 29.18 23.74 -6.72
N ALA A 83 30.25 23.36 -6.04
CA ALA A 83 30.26 22.18 -5.16
C ALA A 83 29.49 22.48 -3.86
N ALA A 84 28.15 22.47 -3.86
CA ALA A 84 27.28 22.24 -2.67
C ALA A 84 25.78 22.53 -2.91
N ALA A 85 25.07 21.82 -3.80
CA ALA A 85 23.59 21.79 -3.78
C ALA A 85 22.91 20.71 -4.68
N ALA A 86 23.66 19.82 -5.34
CA ALA A 86 23.11 18.95 -6.41
C ALA A 86 22.29 17.72 -5.94
N SER A 87 21.68 17.76 -4.74
CA SER A 87 20.86 16.65 -4.23
C SER A 87 19.35 16.84 -4.35
N ALA A 88 18.86 17.92 -4.99
CA ALA A 88 17.42 18.24 -4.93
C ALA A 88 16.68 18.58 -6.24
N SER A 89 17.34 18.76 -7.40
CA SER A 89 16.62 19.08 -8.66
C SER A 89 17.02 18.16 -9.80
N ARG A 90 16.75 16.87 -9.64
CA ARG A 90 16.78 15.93 -10.77
C ARG A 90 15.58 16.22 -11.67
N THR A 91 15.82 16.47 -12.96
CA THR A 91 14.73 16.65 -13.92
C THR A 91 13.98 15.31 -14.05
N PRO A 92 12.64 15.30 -14.15
CA PRO A 92 11.86 14.06 -14.22
C PRO A 92 12.18 13.19 -15.44
N SER A 93 12.91 13.73 -16.43
CA SER A 93 13.40 13.01 -17.60
C SER A 93 14.59 12.08 -17.33
N GLU A 94 15.31 12.24 -16.23
CA GLU A 94 16.49 11.42 -15.90
C GLU A 94 16.17 10.18 -15.06
N ILE A 95 14.95 10.07 -14.54
CA ILE A 95 14.53 8.92 -13.73
C ILE A 95 13.89 7.89 -14.67
N PRO A 96 14.41 6.66 -14.76
CA PRO A 96 13.79 5.61 -15.55
C PRO A 96 12.39 5.31 -14.98
N MET A 97 11.36 5.58 -15.78
CA MET A 97 9.97 5.35 -15.42
C MET A 97 9.73 3.86 -15.18
N THR A 98 9.58 3.48 -13.91
CA THR A 98 9.39 2.09 -13.48
C THR A 98 7.91 1.85 -13.14
N TYR A 99 7.41 0.62 -13.32
CA TYR A 99 5.99 0.28 -13.10
C TYR A 99 5.43 0.70 -11.72
N THR A 100 6.28 0.77 -10.70
CA THR A 100 5.93 1.18 -9.33
C THR A 100 5.92 2.69 -9.08
N SER A 101 6.44 3.51 -10.00
CA SER A 101 6.54 4.97 -9.81
C SER A 101 5.29 5.73 -10.27
N TYR A 102 4.31 5.06 -10.89
CA TYR A 102 3.07 5.70 -11.33
C TYR A 102 2.09 5.88 -10.16
N SER A 103 2.32 6.91 -9.36
CA SER A 103 1.32 7.38 -8.41
C SER A 103 0.24 8.18 -9.14
N ALA A 104 -1.03 7.95 -8.81
CA ALA A 104 -2.11 8.77 -9.34
C ALA A 104 -1.94 10.23 -8.92
N ALA A 105 -2.16 11.15 -9.86
CA ALA A 105 -2.15 12.58 -9.57
C ALA A 105 -3.24 12.92 -8.51
N PRO A 106 -2.99 13.89 -7.61
CA PRO A 106 -3.97 14.28 -6.62
C PRO A 106 -5.20 14.94 -7.26
N SER A 107 -6.35 14.82 -6.62
CA SER A 107 -7.58 15.51 -7.05
C SER A 107 -7.44 17.03 -6.89
N VAL A 108 -7.60 17.77 -7.98
CA VAL A 108 -7.61 19.25 -7.98
C VAL A 108 -8.98 19.82 -7.60
N LEU A 109 -10.06 19.05 -7.83
CA LEU A 109 -11.42 19.49 -7.57
C LEU A 109 -11.73 19.50 -6.06
N PRO A 110 -12.42 20.55 -5.55
CA PRO A 110 -12.81 20.61 -4.15
C PRO A 110 -13.85 19.52 -3.84
N ARG A 111 -13.65 18.84 -2.71
CA ARG A 111 -14.55 17.79 -2.25
C ARG A 111 -15.87 18.38 -1.73
N GLY A 112 -16.99 17.74 -2.10
CA GLY A 112 -18.29 18.01 -1.50
C GLY A 112 -18.29 17.73 0.00
N LYS A 113 -19.00 18.57 0.77
CA LYS A 113 -19.14 18.42 2.23
C LYS A 113 -20.51 17.83 2.54
N TYR A 114 -20.50 16.64 3.14
CA TYR A 114 -21.70 15.91 3.56
C TYR A 114 -21.68 15.70 5.07
N CYS A 115 -22.87 15.56 5.66
CA CYS A 115 -23.06 15.27 7.07
C CYS A 115 -22.62 13.84 7.36
N ASP A 116 -21.82 13.65 8.41
CA ASP A 116 -21.25 12.33 8.72
C ASP A 116 -22.32 11.35 9.26
N VAL A 117 -23.46 11.85 9.75
CA VAL A 117 -24.56 11.05 10.31
C VAL A 117 -25.65 10.75 9.29
N THR A 118 -26.04 11.72 8.47
CA THR A 118 -27.20 11.62 7.56
C THR A 118 -26.86 11.58 6.08
N GLY A 119 -25.63 11.93 5.69
CA GLY A 119 -25.23 12.02 4.28
C GLY A 119 -25.76 13.24 3.52
N LEU A 120 -26.56 14.11 4.14
CA LEU A 120 -27.06 15.34 3.52
C LEU A 120 -25.95 16.37 3.28
N PRO A 121 -26.02 17.21 2.23
CA PRO A 121 -25.03 18.24 1.95
C PRO A 121 -25.01 19.27 3.08
N THR A 122 -23.83 19.56 3.63
CA THR A 122 -23.68 20.44 4.79
C THR A 122 -22.67 21.56 4.57
N ARG A 123 -22.93 22.70 5.21
CA ARG A 123 -22.04 23.86 5.28
C ARG A 123 -21.26 23.97 6.60
N TYR A 124 -21.65 23.24 7.64
CA TYR A 124 -21.18 23.47 9.02
C TYR A 124 -20.48 22.24 9.62
N TYR A 125 -19.58 22.49 10.57
CA TYR A 125 -18.88 21.47 11.35
C TYR A 125 -18.67 21.92 12.81
N ASP A 126 -18.56 20.97 13.72
CA ASP A 126 -18.28 21.24 15.14
C ASP A 126 -16.76 21.42 15.37
N ARG A 127 -16.35 22.44 16.14
CA ARG A 127 -14.93 22.72 16.40
C ARG A 127 -14.29 21.70 17.34
N VAL A 128 -15.09 21.07 18.20
CA VAL A 128 -14.63 20.08 19.19
C VAL A 128 -14.50 18.70 18.54
N THR A 129 -15.61 18.17 18.05
CA THR A 129 -15.65 16.80 17.47
C THR A 129 -15.19 16.73 16.01
N ARG A 130 -15.06 17.86 15.30
CA ARG A 130 -14.76 17.93 13.86
C ARG A 130 -15.78 17.19 12.96
N LEU A 131 -16.92 16.79 13.52
CA LEU A 131 -18.03 16.19 12.76
C LEU A 131 -18.83 17.26 12.02
N ARG A 132 -19.30 16.90 10.82
CA ARG A 132 -20.12 17.73 9.95
C ARG A 132 -21.60 17.43 10.18
N TYR A 133 -22.41 18.46 10.38
CA TYR A 133 -23.83 18.33 10.71
C TYR A 133 -24.71 19.20 9.80
N TYR A 134 -25.94 18.77 9.52
CA TYR A 134 -26.85 19.51 8.62
C TYR A 134 -27.71 20.53 9.37
N ASN A 135 -28.38 20.11 10.46
CA ASN A 135 -29.32 20.91 11.23
C ASN A 135 -28.96 20.93 12.74
N ALA A 136 -29.68 21.75 13.50
CA ALA A 136 -29.48 21.87 14.94
C ALA A 136 -29.78 20.57 15.71
N ASP A 137 -30.67 19.72 15.21
CA ASP A 137 -31.04 18.48 15.90
C ASP A 137 -29.94 17.43 15.81
N ILE A 138 -29.29 17.28 14.65
CA ILE A 138 -28.09 16.44 14.52
C ILE A 138 -26.97 16.97 15.41
N TYR A 139 -26.81 18.29 15.54
CA TYR A 139 -25.81 18.86 16.43
C TYR A 139 -26.04 18.47 17.91
N LYS A 140 -27.30 18.48 18.38
CA LYS A 140 -27.66 18.02 19.73
C LYS A 140 -27.33 16.54 19.93
N ILE A 141 -27.55 15.72 18.90
CA ILE A 141 -27.21 14.29 18.92
C ILE A 141 -25.69 14.13 19.04
N ILE A 142 -24.91 14.80 18.18
CA ILE A 142 -23.45 14.74 18.19
C ILE A 142 -22.85 15.13 19.55
N LYS A 143 -23.41 16.13 20.24
CA LYS A 143 -22.94 16.52 21.58
C LYS A 143 -23.17 15.48 22.67
N ARG A 144 -24.07 14.51 22.45
CA ARG A 144 -24.35 13.42 23.37
C ARG A 144 -23.60 12.14 23.01
N LEU A 145 -22.93 12.10 21.86
CA LEU A 145 -22.16 10.94 21.44
C LEU A 145 -20.90 10.77 22.30
N PRO A 146 -20.55 9.55 22.68
CA PRO A 146 -19.28 9.28 23.34
C PRO A 146 -18.12 9.35 22.33
N GLU A 147 -16.93 9.64 22.83
CA GLU A 147 -15.75 9.94 22.00
C GLU A 147 -15.37 8.80 21.04
N HIS A 148 -15.47 7.54 21.46
CA HIS A 148 -15.17 6.38 20.60
C HIS A 148 -16.07 6.30 19.36
N VAL A 149 -17.34 6.73 19.48
CA VAL A 149 -18.26 6.78 18.34
C VAL A 149 -17.89 7.94 17.41
N VAL A 150 -17.48 9.08 17.97
CA VAL A 150 -16.99 10.22 17.18
C VAL A 150 -15.77 9.82 16.35
N HIS A 151 -14.79 9.14 16.96
CA HIS A 151 -13.62 8.61 16.26
C HIS A 151 -14.02 7.62 15.16
N ALA A 152 -14.96 6.71 15.42
CA ALA A 152 -15.48 5.79 14.40
C ALA A 152 -16.09 6.53 13.20
N TYR A 153 -16.87 7.60 13.42
CA TYR A 153 -17.40 8.42 12.32
C TYR A 153 -16.30 9.18 11.57
N LEU A 154 -15.27 9.67 12.25
CA LEU A 154 -14.14 10.34 11.61
C LEU A 154 -13.25 9.38 10.81
N ALA A 155 -13.08 8.14 11.29
CA ALA A 155 -12.33 7.08 10.63
C ALA A 155 -12.95 6.73 9.27
N LEU A 156 -14.28 6.64 9.19
CA LEU A 156 -15.00 6.41 7.93
C LEU A 156 -14.73 7.50 6.89
N ARG A 157 -14.55 8.76 7.32
CA ARG A 157 -14.19 9.88 6.45
C ARG A 157 -12.68 9.97 6.16
N ASN A 158 -11.86 9.13 6.78
CA ASN A 158 -10.40 9.25 6.81
C ASN A 158 -9.95 10.63 7.34
N ALA A 159 -10.63 11.12 8.38
CA ALA A 159 -10.34 12.40 9.04
C ALA A 159 -10.07 12.23 10.54
N GLU A 160 -9.82 10.99 10.97
CA GLU A 160 -9.44 10.65 12.33
C GLU A 160 -8.08 11.26 12.66
N TYR A 161 -7.95 11.76 13.88
CA TYR A 161 -6.67 12.20 14.44
C TYR A 161 -6.27 11.18 15.48
N SER A 162 -5.13 10.51 15.29
CA SER A 162 -4.55 9.73 16.37
C SER A 162 -4.08 10.71 17.44
N VAL A 163 -4.74 10.72 18.60
CA VAL A 163 -4.16 11.29 19.82
C VAL A 163 -3.16 10.30 20.38
#